data_AF-A0A0E9WM30-F1
#
_entry.id   AF-A0A0E9WM30-F1
#
_cell.length_a   1.000
_cell.length_b   1.000
_cell.length_c   1.000
_cell.angle_alpha   90.00
_cell.angle_beta   90.00
_cell.angle_gamma   90.00
#
_symmetry.space_group_name_H-M   'P 1'
#
loop_
_entity.id
_entity.type
_entity.pdbx_description
1 polymer ?
#
loop_
_entity_poly.entity_id
_entity_poly.type
_entity_poly.pdbx_seq_one_letter_code
_entity_poly.pdbx_strand_id
1 'polypeptide(L)'
;MLNGSVSDGTFPENSFFANYELPYLRKDKVSKVQIWIMDDIEGPDVESCGIKSVAVLQQILEQKGFEYTCADNYRSVRTLQCVDSPSHPACLCSSSASTPNLSLHHLVILLFFTFQWTAVD
;
A
#
# COMPACT_ATOMS: atom_id res chain seq x y z
N MET A 1 10.96 3.52 -7.71
CA MET A 1 9.89 4.12 -6.89
C MET A 1 9.66 5.52 -7.43
N LEU A 2 8.41 5.91 -7.64
CA LEU A 2 8.00 7.22 -8.17
C LEU A 2 6.86 7.77 -7.30
N ASN A 3 6.69 9.10 -7.29
CA ASN A 3 5.63 9.77 -6.52
C ASN A 3 4.39 9.96 -7.40
N GLY A 4 3.28 9.31 -7.04
CA GLY A 4 1.99 9.41 -7.73
C GLY A 4 1.17 10.67 -7.42
N SER A 5 1.59 11.44 -6.40
CA SER A 5 0.95 12.68 -5.95
C SER A 5 1.55 13.95 -6.52
N VAL A 6 2.61 13.86 -7.33
CA VAL A 6 3.26 15.03 -7.93
C VAL A 6 2.43 15.61 -9.08
N SER A 7 2.26 16.94 -9.11
CA SER A 7 1.44 17.62 -10.12
C SER A 7 2.00 17.56 -11.54
N ASP A 8 3.33 17.51 -11.66
CA ASP A 8 4.04 17.72 -12.92
C ASP A 8 4.30 16.39 -13.67
N GLY A 9 3.67 15.30 -13.22
CA GLY A 9 3.79 13.96 -13.79
C GLY A 9 4.74 13.06 -13.03
N THR A 10 4.32 11.82 -12.81
CA THR A 10 5.02 10.80 -12.01
C THR A 10 6.32 10.32 -12.66
N PHE A 11 6.40 10.35 -14.00
CA PHE A 11 7.60 10.08 -14.78
C PHE A 11 7.97 11.30 -15.64
N PRO A 12 8.81 12.23 -15.12
CA PRO A 12 9.25 13.39 -15.87
C PRO A 12 10.26 12.99 -16.95
N GLU A 13 9.99 13.33 -18.21
CA GLU A 13 10.88 13.03 -19.34
C GLU A 13 12.25 13.71 -19.20
N ASN A 14 12.30 14.88 -18.57
CA ASN A 14 13.54 15.59 -18.26
C ASN A 14 14.05 15.30 -16.84
N SER A 15 14.11 14.02 -16.46
CA SER A 15 14.65 13.57 -15.18
C SER A 15 15.97 12.83 -15.36
N PHE A 16 16.73 12.68 -14.27
CA PHE A 16 17.94 11.87 -14.28
C PHE A 16 17.64 10.40 -14.66
N PHE A 17 16.53 9.87 -14.13
CA PHE A 17 16.08 8.51 -14.44
C PHE A 17 15.79 8.34 -15.94
N ALA A 18 15.05 9.27 -16.55
CA ALA A 18 14.72 9.22 -17.97
C ALA A 18 15.95 9.37 -18.88
N ASN A 19 16.89 10.26 -18.53
CA ASN A 19 17.99 10.64 -19.42
C ASN A 19 19.29 9.84 -19.22
N TYR A 20 19.55 9.32 -18.02
CA TYR A 20 20.85 8.75 -17.66
C TYR A 20 20.79 7.36 -17.04
N GLU A 21 19.66 6.96 -16.44
CA GLU A 21 19.55 5.62 -15.84
C GLU A 21 18.86 4.65 -16.80
N LEU A 22 17.65 5.00 -17.26
CA LEU A 22 16.82 4.17 -18.12
C LEU A 22 17.46 3.85 -19.48
N PRO A 23 18.13 4.79 -20.19
CA PRO A 23 18.76 4.48 -21.48
C PRO A 23 19.98 3.55 -21.35
N TYR A 24 20.66 3.60 -20.20
CA TYR A 24 21.90 2.85 -19.94
C TYR A 24 21.68 1.58 -19.12
N LEU A 25 20.43 1.26 -18.78
CA LEU A 25 20.07 0.04 -18.09
C LEU A 25 20.38 -1.17 -18.99
N ARG A 26 21.21 -2.10 -18.50
CA ARG A 26 21.67 -3.25 -19.29
C ARG A 26 20.65 -4.38 -19.30
N LYS A 27 20.00 -4.61 -20.45
CA LYS A 27 18.97 -5.63 -20.62
C LYS A 27 19.46 -7.06 -20.37
N ASP A 28 20.73 -7.36 -20.64
CA ASP A 28 21.32 -8.68 -20.39
C ASP A 28 21.62 -8.96 -18.90
N LYS A 29 21.58 -7.92 -18.05
CA LYS A 29 21.87 -8.04 -16.61
C LYS A 29 20.66 -7.82 -15.71
N VAL A 30 19.57 -7.29 -16.25
CA VAL A 30 18.37 -6.97 -15.49
C VAL A 30 17.26 -7.92 -15.90
N SER A 31 16.83 -8.76 -14.96
CA SER A 31 15.74 -9.72 -15.17
C SER A 31 14.39 -9.03 -15.28
N LYS A 32 14.07 -8.10 -14.36
CA LYS A 32 12.77 -7.44 -14.28
C LYS A 32 12.89 -6.05 -13.64
N VAL A 33 12.10 -5.10 -14.12
CA VAL A 33 11.95 -3.76 -13.53
C VAL A 33 10.66 -3.70 -12.73
N GLN A 34 10.75 -3.39 -11.42
CA GLN A 34 9.58 -3.26 -10.56
C GLN A 34 9.31 -1.77 -10.30
N ILE A 35 8.19 -1.28 -10.81
CA ILE A 35 7.73 0.10 -10.64
C ILE A 35 6.81 0.13 -9.42
N TRP A 36 7.11 1.02 -8.48
CA TRP A 36 6.24 1.33 -7.35
C TRP A 36 5.84 2.79 -7.46
N ILE A 37 4.55 3.02 -7.66
CA ILE A 37 3.96 4.36 -7.61
C ILE A 37 3.44 4.53 -6.19
N MET A 38 3.94 5.56 -5.51
CA MET A 38 3.60 5.83 -4.12
C MET A 38 2.87 7.15 -4.04
N ASP A 39 1.63 7.13 -3.56
CA ASP A 39 0.89 8.36 -3.26
C ASP A 39 1.21 8.81 -1.85
N ASP A 40 1.18 10.11 -1.60
CA ASP A 40 1.23 10.65 -0.25
C ASP A 40 -0.06 10.27 0.51
N ILE A 41 0.04 10.08 1.83
CA ILE A 41 -1.10 9.59 2.64
C ILE A 41 -2.31 10.52 2.57
N GLU A 42 -2.06 11.83 2.60
CA GLU A 42 -3.07 12.89 2.53
C GLU A 42 -3.04 13.63 1.18
N GLY A 43 -2.20 13.16 0.24
CA GLY A 43 -2.02 13.78 -1.07
C GLY A 43 -3.04 13.30 -2.09
N PRO A 44 -3.13 14.01 -3.24
CA PRO A 44 -3.94 13.55 -4.36
C PRO A 44 -3.32 12.30 -5.01
N ASP A 45 -4.16 11.41 -5.55
CA ASP A 45 -3.74 10.41 -6.53
C ASP A 45 -3.80 11.08 -7.92
N VAL A 46 -2.63 11.51 -8.42
CA VAL A 46 -2.52 12.23 -9.70
C VAL A 46 -2.30 11.24 -10.85
N GLU A 47 -1.37 10.31 -10.69
CA GLU A 47 -1.15 9.22 -11.65
C GLU A 47 -0.76 7.91 -10.96
N SER A 48 -1.66 6.94 -11.05
CA SER A 48 -1.43 5.52 -10.72
C SER A 48 -0.81 4.74 -11.89
N CYS A 49 -0.52 3.46 -11.67
CA CYS A 49 -0.03 2.52 -12.69
C CYS A 49 -0.86 2.55 -13.99
N GLY A 50 -0.18 2.70 -15.12
CA GLY A 50 -0.81 2.70 -16.45
C GLY A 50 -1.51 4.00 -16.84
N ILE A 51 -1.37 5.06 -16.03
CA ILE A 51 -1.95 6.37 -16.31
C ILE A 51 -0.86 7.33 -16.82
N LYS A 52 -1.17 8.07 -17.90
CA LYS A 52 -0.35 9.19 -18.43
C LYS A 52 1.16 8.90 -18.48
N SER A 53 1.99 9.61 -17.71
CA SER A 53 3.45 9.48 -17.79
C SER A 53 3.94 8.12 -17.30
N VAL A 54 3.21 7.47 -16.39
CA VAL A 54 3.49 6.09 -15.97
C VAL A 54 3.27 5.10 -17.11
N ALA A 55 2.24 5.31 -17.94
CA ALA A 55 2.01 4.50 -19.15
C ALA A 55 3.15 4.67 -20.17
N VAL A 56 3.68 5.89 -20.33
CA VAL A 56 4.83 6.16 -21.19
C VAL A 56 6.06 5.40 -20.71
N LEU A 57 6.36 5.43 -19.40
CA LEU A 57 7.46 4.64 -18.83
C LEU A 57 7.30 3.14 -19.10
N GLN A 58 6.10 2.60 -18.90
CA GLN A 58 5.80 1.19 -19.16
C GLN A 58 6.04 0.82 -20.63
N GLN A 59 5.59 1.69 -21.55
CA GLN A 59 5.83 1.51 -23.00
C GLN A 59 7.32 1.55 -23.34
N ILE A 60 8.11 2.46 -22.75
CA ILE A 60 9.56 2.53 -22.98
C ILE A 60 10.24 1.24 -22.50
N LEU A 61 9.85 0.72 -21.34
CA LEU A 61 10.40 -0.54 -20.81
C LEU A 61 10.06 -1.73 -21.73
N GLU A 62 8.82 -1.79 -22.22
CA GLU A 62 8.39 -2.80 -23.17
C GLU A 62 9.17 -2.72 -24.49
N GLN A 63 9.31 -1.53 -25.07
CA GLN A 63 10.09 -1.30 -26.30
C GLN A 63 11.57 -1.66 -26.15
N LYS A 64 12.13 -1.47 -24.95
CA LYS A 64 13.50 -1.90 -24.62
C LYS A 64 13.61 -3.40 -24.28
N GLY A 65 12.50 -4.13 -24.30
CA GLY A 65 12.43 -5.56 -24.05
C GLY A 65 12.57 -5.94 -22.58
N PHE A 66 12.38 -5.02 -21.63
CA PHE A 66 12.37 -5.34 -20.20
C PHE A 66 11.07 -6.04 -19.82
N GLU A 67 11.16 -7.09 -18.99
CA GLU A 67 9.99 -7.49 -18.21
C GLU A 67 9.78 -6.43 -17.12
N TYR A 68 8.52 -6.06 -16.86
CA TYR A 68 8.21 -5.13 -15.78
C TYR A 68 6.95 -5.52 -15.02
N THR A 69 6.82 -4.99 -13.81
CA THR A 69 5.58 -4.98 -13.03
C THR A 69 5.36 -3.58 -12.48
N CYS A 70 4.10 -3.20 -12.28
CA CYS A 70 3.75 -1.94 -11.63
C CYS A 70 2.81 -2.23 -10.45
N ALA A 71 3.05 -1.59 -9.32
CA ALA A 71 2.18 -1.66 -8.16
C ALA A 71 2.00 -0.26 -7.57
N ASP A 72 0.73 0.11 -7.37
CA ASP A 72 0.38 1.30 -6.60
C ASP A 72 0.48 0.99 -5.12
N ASN A 73 1.02 1.94 -4.36
CA ASN A 73 1.05 1.94 -2.90
C ASN A 73 1.63 0.66 -2.31
N TYR A 74 2.81 0.28 -2.83
CA TYR A 74 3.51 -0.93 -2.43
C TYR A 74 3.58 -1.06 -0.91
N ARG A 75 3.00 -2.16 -0.40
CA ARG A 75 2.63 -2.32 1.02
C ARG A 75 3.74 -1.95 2.00
N SER A 76 4.96 -2.42 1.77
CA SER A 76 6.07 -2.17 2.70
C SER A 76 6.41 -0.68 2.81
N VAL A 77 6.34 0.05 1.70
CA VAL A 77 6.61 1.49 1.68
C VAL A 77 5.41 2.27 2.20
N ARG A 78 4.19 1.81 1.89
CA ARG A 78 2.96 2.35 2.49
C ARG A 78 2.98 2.23 4.02
N THR A 79 3.42 1.10 4.57
CA THR A 79 3.60 0.92 6.02
C THR A 79 4.61 1.91 6.59
N LEU A 80 5.69 2.22 5.87
CA LEU A 80 6.64 3.24 6.28
C LEU A 80 6.01 4.65 6.31
N GLN A 81 5.26 5.04 5.28
CA GLN A 81 4.55 6.33 5.25
C GLN A 81 3.51 6.44 6.39
N CYS A 82 2.91 5.33 6.79
CA CYS A 82 1.95 5.28 7.88
C CYS A 82 2.55 5.49 9.28
N VAL A 83 3.89 5.51 9.42
CA VAL A 83 4.53 5.81 10.71
C VAL A 83 4.20 7.23 11.19
N ASP A 84 4.07 8.18 10.25
CA ASP A 84 3.80 9.59 10.58
C ASP A 84 2.29 9.89 10.74
N SER A 85 1.42 9.07 10.13
CA SER A 85 -0.03 9.23 10.17
C SER A 85 -0.77 7.90 10.48
N PRO A 86 -0.52 7.27 11.64
CA PRO A 86 -1.00 5.91 11.93
C PRO A 86 -2.52 5.78 12.03
N SER A 87 -3.22 6.87 12.35
CA SER A 87 -4.68 6.90 12.44
C SER A 87 -5.38 7.23 11.12
N HIS A 88 -4.63 7.52 10.05
CA HIS A 88 -5.22 7.83 8.75
C HIS A 88 -5.96 6.59 8.18
N PRO A 89 -7.13 6.73 7.52
CA PRO A 89 -7.89 5.60 6.99
C PRO A 89 -7.08 4.67 6.07
N ALA A 90 -6.18 5.22 5.26
CA ALA A 90 -5.27 4.46 4.39
C ALA A 90 -4.24 3.59 5.14
N CYS A 91 -4.07 3.84 6.45
CA CYS A 91 -3.10 3.18 7.33
C CYS A 91 -3.73 2.18 8.31
N LEU A 92 -5.05 2.07 8.31
CA LEU A 92 -5.74 1.14 9.20
C LEU A 92 -5.39 -0.29 8.81
N CYS A 93 -4.76 -1.00 9.73
CA CYS A 93 -4.62 -2.44 9.59
C CYS A 93 -6.00 -3.07 9.68
N SER A 94 -6.37 -3.91 8.72
CA SER A 94 -7.51 -4.82 8.91
C SER A 94 -7.18 -5.72 10.09
N SER A 95 -7.68 -5.35 11.28
CA SER A 95 -7.76 -6.28 12.38
C SER A 95 -8.70 -7.39 11.92
N SER A 96 -8.16 -8.59 11.74
CA SER A 96 -8.97 -9.79 11.85
C SER A 96 -9.60 -9.72 13.23
N ALA A 97 -10.83 -9.21 13.32
CA ALA A 97 -11.59 -9.28 14.55
C ALA A 97 -11.74 -10.77 14.82
N SER A 98 -10.90 -11.30 15.71
CA SER A 98 -11.19 -12.55 16.37
C SER A 98 -12.51 -12.28 17.08
N THR A 99 -13.61 -12.70 16.48
CA THR A 99 -14.89 -12.75 17.17
C THR A 99 -14.62 -13.55 18.44
N PRO A 100 -14.76 -12.96 19.64
CA PRO A 100 -14.77 -13.78 20.83
C PRO A 100 -15.95 -14.74 20.63
N ASN A 101 -15.66 -16.02 20.49
CA ASN A 101 -16.68 -17.07 20.59
C ASN A 101 -17.29 -16.89 21.98
N LEU A 102 -18.44 -16.22 22.06
CA LEU A 102 -19.19 -16.09 23.29
C LEU A 102 -19.82 -17.46 23.54
N SER A 103 -19.00 -18.37 24.07
CA SER A 103 -19.44 -19.69 24.49
C SER A 103 -20.55 -19.51 25.53
N LEU A 104 -21.58 -20.35 25.42
CA LEU A 104 -22.73 -20.39 26.31
C LEU A 104 -22.34 -20.50 27.81
N HIS A 105 -21.11 -20.92 28.11
CA HIS A 105 -20.54 -20.89 29.46
C HIS A 105 -20.44 -19.50 30.10
N HIS A 106 -20.27 -18.42 29.34
CA HIS A 106 -20.22 -17.06 29.92
C HIS A 106 -21.60 -16.56 30.39
N LEU A 107 -22.69 -17.01 29.75
CA LEU A 107 -24.06 -16.74 30.20
C LEU A 107 -24.37 -17.45 31.53
N VAL A 108 -23.83 -18.65 31.75
CA VAL A 108 -23.99 -19.40 33.00
C VAL A 108 -23.27 -18.67 34.15
N ILE A 109 -22.06 -18.14 33.93
CA ILE A 109 -21.31 -17.40 34.96
C ILE A 109 -22.06 -16.13 35.42
N LEU A 110 -22.63 -15.37 34.49
CA LEU A 110 -23.43 -14.18 34.84
C LEU A 110 -24.69 -14.55 35.64
N LEU A 111 -25.33 -15.67 35.32
CA LEU A 111 -26.49 -16.16 36.06
C LEU A 111 -26.12 -16.63 37.49
N PHE A 112 -24.96 -17.29 37.68
CA PHE A 112 -24.46 -17.65 39.01
C PHE A 112 -24.16 -16.43 39.88
N PHE A 113 -23.55 -15.37 39.33
CA PHE A 113 -23.30 -14.14 40.09
C PHE A 113 -24.60 -13.39 40.43
N THR A 114 -25.64 -13.45 39.60
CA THR A 114 -26.96 -12.90 39.97
C THR A 114 -27.68 -13.74 41.03
N PHE A 115 -27.55 -15.07 41.00
CA PHE A 115 -28.21 -15.96 41.97
C PHE A 115 -27.55 -15.95 43.35
N GLN A 116 -26.24 -15.76 43.44
CA GLN A 116 -25.53 -15.71 44.73
C GLN A 116 -25.78 -14.40 45.48
N TRP A 117 -26.18 -13.33 44.79
CA TRP A 117 -26.44 -12.01 45.39
C TRP A 117 -27.88 -11.86 45.91
N THR A 118 -28.83 -12.66 45.43
CA THR A 118 -30.23 -12.62 45.91
C THR A 118 -30.51 -13.53 47.11
N ALA A 119 -29.51 -14.22 47.64
CA ALA A 119 -29.64 -15.14 48.78
C ALA A 119 -28.90 -14.67 50.05
N VAL A 120 -28.42 -13.44 50.07
CA VAL A 120 -27.98 -12.74 51.28
C VAL A 120 -28.90 -11.53 51.46
N ASP A 121 -30.08 -11.81 51.99
CA ASP A 121 -30.89 -10.94 52.88
C ASP A 121 -32.00 -11.80 53.51
#